data_AF-A0A1V9Y977-F1
#
_entry.id   AF-A0A1V9Y977-F1
#
_cell.length_a   1.000
_cell.length_b   1.000
_cell.length_c   1.000
_cell.angle_alpha   90.00
_cell.angle_beta   90.00
_cell.angle_gamma   90.00
#
_symmetry.space_group_name_H-M   'P 1'
#
loop_
_entity.id
_entity.type
_entity.pdbx_description
1 polymer ?
#
loop_
_entity_poly.entity_id
_entity_poly.type
_entity_poly.pdbx_seq_one_letter_code
_entity_poly.pdbx_strand_id
1 'polypeptide(L)'
;MNCKSSFKWQQLDRSSILYEYFAYLYYDGDDVMLNEAQVSSLLREFIEQVLKEGWLIETFDVTTTFKLLQPNAKGQYSLKNLLEELFLLLH
;
A
#
# COMPACT_ATOMS: atom_id res chain seq x y z
N MET A 1 25.90 -7.70 -7.91
CA MET A 1 24.45 -8.00 -7.87
C MET A 1 23.81 -6.97 -6.94
N ASN A 2 22.98 -6.11 -7.52
CA ASN A 2 22.37 -4.94 -6.90
C ASN A 2 21.62 -5.29 -5.62
N CYS A 3 21.79 -4.43 -4.61
CA CYS A 3 21.05 -4.52 -3.35
C CYS A 3 19.55 -4.38 -3.66
N LYS A 4 18.81 -5.49 -3.50
CA LYS A 4 17.35 -5.46 -3.30
C LYS A 4 17.09 -4.65 -2.04
N SER A 5 16.81 -3.35 -2.17
CA SER A 5 16.15 -2.59 -1.11
C SER A 5 14.78 -3.24 -0.91
N SER A 6 14.61 -4.02 0.15
CA SER A 6 13.27 -4.39 0.62
C SER A 6 12.66 -3.12 1.21
N PHE A 7 11.42 -2.78 0.85
CA PHE A 7 10.68 -1.68 1.47
C PHE A 7 10.67 -1.85 3.00
N LYS A 8 11.36 -0.97 3.72
CA LYS A 8 11.58 -1.09 5.17
C LYS A 8 10.44 -0.41 5.92
N TRP A 9 9.26 -1.03 5.92
CA TRP A 9 8.07 -0.48 6.59
C TRP A 9 8.31 -0.14 8.08
N GLN A 10 9.27 -0.79 8.73
CA GLN A 10 9.68 -0.52 10.11
C GLN A 10 10.33 0.86 10.31
N GLN A 11 10.74 1.52 9.23
CA GLN A 11 11.32 2.86 9.21
C GLN A 11 10.29 3.95 8.91
N LEU A 12 9.03 3.56 8.66
CA LEU A 12 7.92 4.51 8.52
C LEU A 12 7.68 5.24 9.85
N ASP A 13 7.12 6.44 9.76
CA ASP A 13 6.63 7.14 10.94
C ASP A 13 5.56 6.30 11.62
N ARG A 14 5.59 6.21 12.95
CA ARG A 14 4.59 5.43 13.70
C ARG A 14 3.19 6.04 13.64
N SER A 15 3.08 7.32 13.28
CA SER A 15 1.79 7.95 13.00
C SER A 15 1.28 7.72 11.58
N SER A 16 2.04 7.01 10.74
CA SER A 16 1.67 6.70 9.37
C SER A 16 0.59 5.63 9.31
N ILE A 17 -0.41 5.81 8.45
CA ILE A 17 -1.43 4.80 8.20
C ILE A 17 -0.79 3.54 7.59
N LEU A 18 0.27 3.71 6.78
CA LEU A 18 1.05 2.59 6.25
C LEU A 18 1.71 1.79 7.38
N TYR A 19 2.31 2.47 8.36
CA TYR A 19 2.95 1.79 9.48
C TYR A 19 1.93 0.95 10.27
N GLU A 20 0.77 1.52 10.58
CA GLU A 20 -0.30 0.83 11.30
C GLU A 20 -0.74 -0.44 10.54
N TYR A 21 -0.97 -0.33 9.23
CA TYR A 21 -1.42 -1.47 8.43
C TYR A 21 -0.33 -2.53 8.22
N PHE A 22 0.92 -2.13 8.00
CA PHE A 22 2.02 -3.09 7.89
C PHE A 22 2.30 -3.79 9.24
N ALA A 23 2.25 -3.06 10.35
CA ALA A 23 2.41 -3.64 11.68
C ALA A 23 1.29 -4.64 11.96
N TYR A 24 0.04 -4.28 11.67
CA TYR A 24 -1.11 -5.15 11.87
C TYR A 24 -1.00 -6.46 11.07
N LEU A 25 -0.60 -6.40 9.80
CA LEU A 25 -0.37 -7.59 8.98
C LEU A 25 0.85 -8.41 9.43
N TYR A 26 1.91 -7.76 9.90
CA TYR A 26 3.10 -8.43 10.42
C TYR A 26 2.81 -9.25 11.68
N TYR A 27 1.90 -8.78 12.54
CA TYR A 27 1.43 -9.50 13.72
C TYR A 27 0.25 -10.45 13.43
N ASP A 28 0.15 -10.95 12.20
CA ASP A 28 -0.85 -11.93 11.75
C ASP A 28 -2.31 -11.45 11.88
N GLY A 29 -2.52 -10.15 11.66
CA GLY A 29 -3.85 -9.56 11.59
C GLY A 29 -4.71 -10.16 10.46
N ASP A 30 -6.01 -10.29 10.74
CA ASP A 30 -7.02 -10.62 9.73
C ASP A 30 -7.04 -9.59 8.59
N ASP A 31 -7.62 -9.91 7.44
CA ASP A 31 -7.72 -8.90 6.38
C ASP A 31 -8.63 -7.72 6.78
N VAL A 32 -8.21 -6.50 6.47
CA VAL A 32 -8.99 -5.27 6.77
C VAL A 32 -9.74 -4.83 5.53
N MET A 33 -11.04 -4.59 5.69
CA MET A 33 -11.89 -4.08 4.62
C MET A 33 -11.92 -2.55 4.66
N LEU A 34 -11.33 -1.92 3.66
CA LEU A 34 -11.21 -0.47 3.52
C LEU A 34 -12.31 0.10 2.64
N ASN A 35 -12.83 1.28 2.97
CA ASN A 35 -13.64 2.06 2.03
C ASN A 35 -12.76 2.84 1.03
N GLU A 36 -13.37 3.40 -0.01
CA GLU A 36 -12.68 4.16 -1.07
C GLU A 36 -11.83 5.32 -0.53
N ALA A 37 -12.30 6.03 0.50
CA ALA A 37 -11.57 7.14 1.11
C ALA A 37 -10.31 6.66 1.86
N GLN A 38 -10.40 5.52 2.56
CA GLN A 38 -9.27 4.88 3.22
C GLN A 38 -8.24 4.37 2.20
N VAL A 39 -8.69 3.72 1.12
CA VAL A 39 -7.81 3.28 0.02
C VAL A 39 -7.09 4.48 -0.59
N SER A 40 -7.82 5.56 -0.91
CA SER A 40 -7.24 6.77 -1.51
C SER A 40 -6.18 7.40 -0.60
N SER A 41 -6.44 7.45 0.71
CA SER A 41 -5.50 8.00 1.69
C SER A 41 -4.23 7.15 1.80
N LEU A 42 -4.39 5.82 1.83
CA LEU A 42 -3.28 4.86 1.87
C LEU A 42 -2.42 4.95 0.61
N LEU A 43 -3.04 4.97 -0.57
CA LEU A 43 -2.33 5.13 -1.85
C LEU A 43 -1.54 6.42 -1.90
N ARG A 44 -2.14 7.53 -1.47
CA ARG A 44 -1.46 8.83 -1.43
C ARG A 44 -0.22 8.78 -0.54
N GLU A 45 -0.35 8.27 0.67
CA GLU A 45 0.75 8.18 1.61
C GLU A 45 1.86 7.24 1.12
N PHE A 46 1.48 6.13 0.46
CA PHE A 46 2.42 5.21 -0.16
C PHE A 46 3.26 5.90 -1.23
N ILE A 47 2.63 6.61 -2.16
CA ILE A 47 3.33 7.36 -3.21
C ILE A 47 4.26 8.42 -2.60
N GLU A 48 3.77 9.20 -1.63
CA GLU A 48 4.56 10.22 -0.95
C GLU A 48 5.82 9.60 -0.31
N GLN A 49 5.68 8.44 0.33
CA GLN A 49 6.79 7.73 0.95
C GLN A 49 7.78 7.17 -0.08
N VAL A 50 7.28 6.54 -1.15
CA VAL A 50 8.10 5.94 -2.21
C VAL A 50 8.90 7.01 -2.97
N LEU A 51 8.27 8.16 -3.25
CA LEU A 51 8.97 9.34 -3.80
C LEU A 51 10.03 9.88 -2.84
N LYS A 52 9.73 9.95 -1.53
CA LYS A 52 10.68 10.42 -0.51
C LYS A 52 11.90 9.51 -0.39
N GLU A 53 11.72 8.20 -0.55
CA GLU A 53 12.81 7.23 -0.56
C GLU A 53 13.59 7.20 -1.89
N GLY A 54 13.16 7.96 -2.91
CA GLY A 54 13.85 8.09 -4.19
C GLY A 54 13.63 6.92 -5.14
N TRP A 55 12.58 6.12 -4.91
CA TRP A 55 12.23 5.01 -5.80
C TRP A 55 11.54 5.54 -7.06
N LEU A 56 11.82 4.89 -8.19
CA LEU A 56 11.14 5.15 -9.43
C LEU A 56 9.85 4.34 -9.45
N ILE A 57 8.72 5.04 -9.37
CA ILE A 57 7.41 4.42 -9.61
C ILE A 57 7.16 4.50 -11.11
N GLU A 58 6.98 3.37 -11.78
CA GLU A 58 6.36 3.39 -13.12
C GLU A 58 5.05 4.17 -13.01
N THR A 59 4.74 5.03 -13.99
CA THR A 59 3.60 5.97 -13.96
C THR A 59 2.40 5.41 -13.19
N PHE A 60 2.27 5.80 -11.92
CA PHE A 60 1.29 5.22 -11.02
C PHE A 60 -0.08 5.78 -11.39
N ASP A 61 -0.91 4.96 -12.02
CA ASP A 61 -2.30 5.30 -12.23
C ASP A 61 -3.14 4.74 -11.09
N VAL A 62 -3.49 5.64 -10.16
CA VAL A 62 -4.47 5.41 -9.08
C VAL A 62 -5.71 4.70 -9.64
N THR A 63 -6.21 5.16 -10.80
CA THR A 63 -7.41 4.63 -11.44
C THR A 63 -7.24 3.19 -11.88
N THR A 64 -6.05 2.81 -12.35
CA THR A 64 -5.74 1.44 -12.75
C THR A 64 -5.63 0.53 -11.52
N THR A 65 -5.00 1.00 -10.44
CA THR A 65 -4.93 0.26 -9.16
C THR A 65 -6.33 0.01 -8.60
N PHE A 66 -7.20 1.02 -8.59
CA PHE A 66 -8.60 0.86 -8.17
C PHE A 66 -9.40 -0.09 -9.06
N LYS A 67 -9.07 -0.21 -10.36
CA LYS A 67 -9.73 -1.16 -11.26
C LYS A 67 -9.28 -2.60 -11.04
N LEU A 68 -8.02 -2.80 -10.65
CA LEU A 68 -7.47 -4.11 -10.31
C LEU A 68 -8.06 -4.62 -8.99
N LEU A 69 -8.29 -3.71 -8.06
CA LEU A 69 -8.93 -4.02 -6.79
C LEU A 69 -10.44 -4.18 -6.98
N GLN A 70 -10.92 -5.41 -6.97
CA GLN A 70 -12.36 -5.67 -7.00
C GLN A 70 -12.96 -5.43 -5.61
N PRO A 71 -13.86 -4.44 -5.44
CA PRO A 71 -14.53 -4.26 -4.18
C PRO A 71 -15.49 -5.42 -3.93
N ASN A 72 -15.71 -5.74 -2.65
CA ASN A 72 -16.75 -6.69 -2.25
C ASN A 72 -18.16 -6.11 -2.49
N ALA A 73 -19.20 -6.91 -2.22
CA ALA A 73 -20.60 -6.49 -2.39
C ALA A 73 -21.01 -5.24 -1.58
N LYS A 74 -20.20 -4.82 -0.61
CA LYS A 74 -20.41 -3.61 0.20
C LYS A 74 -19.60 -2.40 -0.29
N GLY A 75 -18.88 -2.53 -1.40
CA GLY A 75 -18.00 -1.46 -1.91
C GLY A 75 -16.70 -1.31 -1.12
N GLN A 76 -16.25 -2.37 -0.43
CA GLN A 76 -15.02 -2.33 0.37
C GLN A 76 -13.90 -3.14 -0.29
N TYR A 77 -12.67 -2.71 -0.06
CA TYR A 77 -11.46 -3.25 -0.66
C TYR A 77 -10.62 -3.99 0.39
N SER A 78 -10.05 -5.13 0.01
CA SER A 78 -9.11 -5.87 0.84
C SER A 78 -7.80 -5.09 0.98
N LEU A 79 -7.36 -4.85 2.21
CA LEU A 79 -6.05 -4.26 2.50
C LEU A 79 -4.92 -5.17 2.03
N LYS A 80 -5.02 -6.49 2.22
CA LYS A 80 -4.00 -7.44 1.76
C LYS A 80 -3.81 -7.36 0.25
N ASN A 81 -4.90 -7.44 -0.52
CA ASN A 81 -4.83 -7.32 -1.98
C ASN A 81 -4.28 -5.94 -2.41
N LEU A 82 -4.70 -4.86 -1.74
CA LEU A 82 -4.18 -3.52 -2.01
C LEU A 82 -2.67 -3.43 -1.83
N LEU A 83 -2.14 -4.00 -0.75
CA LEU A 83 -0.69 -3.97 -0.48
C LEU A 83 0.08 -4.88 -1.44
N GLU A 84 -0.46 -6.04 -1.81
CA GLU A 84 0.16 -6.91 -2.82
C GLU A 84 0.32 -6.18 -4.15
N GLU A 85 -0.74 -5.53 -4.65
CA GLU A 85 -0.68 -4.72 -5.87
C GLU A 85 0.32 -3.56 -5.73
N LEU A 86 0.33 -2.86 -4.60
CA LEU A 86 1.28 -1.77 -4.35
C LEU A 86 2.74 -2.24 -4.35
N PHE A 87 3.02 -3.43 -3.81
CA PHE A 87 4.36 -3.99 -3.81
C PHE A 87 4.81 -4.46 -5.19
N LEU A 88 3.88 -4.92 -6.05
CA LEU A 88 4.19 -5.24 -7.44
C LEU A 88 4.66 -4.01 -8.24
N LEU A 89 4.23 -2.82 -7.83
CA LEU A 89 4.59 -1.54 -8.48
C LEU A 89 5.97 -1.01 -8.06
N LEU A 90 6.59 -1.59 -7.04
CA LEU A 90 7.97 -1.26 -6.64
C LEU A 90 8.95 -2.15 -7.41
N HIS A 91 9.76 -1.56 -8.29
CA HIS A 91 10.81 -2.24 -9.06
C HIS A 91 12.22 -1.77 -8.66
#